data_AF-A0A7K0K000-F1
#
_entry.id   AF-A0A7K0K000-F1
#
_cell.length_a   1.000
_cell.length_b   1.000
_cell.length_c   1.000
_cell.angle_alpha   90.00
_cell.angle_beta   90.00
_cell.angle_gamma   90.00
#
_symmetry.space_group_name_H-M   'P 1'
#
loop_
_entity.id
_entity.type
_entity.pdbx_description
1 polymer ?
#
loop_
_entity_poly.entity_id
_entity_poly.type
_entity_poly.pdbx_seq_one_letter_code
_entity_poly.pdbx_strand_id
1 'polypeptide(L)'
;MTWLGIVWLCLAIFAVAMLVLTLIWLFFKGRALYRAVSAIEFPESSETISEPRPPRAPGPTGDPSTLTSARVAHQDVKLQRRLNREKRLERAQGRWADYGLVELPR
;
A
#
# COMPACT_ATOMS: atom_id res chain seq x y z
N MET A 1 40.50 -21.76 -31.41
CA MET A 1 39.22 -21.37 -32.04
C MET A 1 37.99 -21.66 -31.16
N THR A 2 38.06 -22.52 -30.15
CA THR A 2 36.93 -22.87 -29.26
C THR A 2 36.61 -21.83 -28.18
N TRP A 3 37.63 -21.10 -27.68
CA TRP A 3 37.47 -20.09 -26.64
C TRP A 3 36.50 -18.96 -27.02
N LEU A 4 36.63 -18.40 -28.23
CA LEU A 4 35.70 -17.38 -28.71
C LEU A 4 34.25 -17.89 -28.76
N GLY A 5 34.04 -19.14 -29.20
CA GLY A 5 32.69 -19.72 -29.25
C GLY A 5 32.04 -19.83 -27.87
N ILE A 6 32.81 -20.22 -26.85
CA ILE A 6 32.32 -20.30 -25.46
C ILE A 6 31.96 -18.90 -24.93
N VAL A 7 32.79 -17.89 -25.21
CA VAL A 7 32.51 -16.50 -24.79
C VAL A 7 31.23 -15.98 -25.44
N TRP A 8 31.04 -16.22 -26.74
CA TRP A 8 29.81 -15.83 -27.45
C TRP A 8 28.58 -16.56 -26.94
N LEU A 9 28.70 -17.85 -26.61
CA LEU A 9 27.61 -18.62 -26.02
C LEU A 9 27.20 -18.04 -24.65
N CYS A 10 28.18 -17.75 -23.79
CA CYS A 10 27.94 -17.12 -22.49
C CYS A 10 27.28 -15.74 -22.64
N LEU A 11 27.75 -14.94 -23.60
CA LEU A 11 27.19 -13.62 -23.89
C LEU A 11 25.73 -13.71 -24.35
N ALA A 12 25.42 -14.68 -25.22
CA ALA A 12 24.06 -14.92 -25.70
C ALA A 12 23.13 -15.34 -24.56
N ILE A 13 23.58 -16.26 -23.70
CA ILE A 13 22.81 -16.70 -22.53
C ILE A 13 22.55 -15.50 -21.59
N PHE A 14 23.58 -14.69 -21.34
CA PHE A 14 23.45 -13.52 -20.48
C PHE A 14 22.50 -12.47 -21.05
N ALA A 15 22.56 -12.21 -22.37
CA ALA A 15 21.65 -11.30 -23.04
C ALA A 15 20.19 -11.78 -22.93
N VAL A 16 19.94 -13.07 -23.13
CA VAL A 16 18.60 -13.67 -22.98
C VAL A 16 18.13 -13.57 -21.53
N ALA A 17 18.99 -13.88 -20.56
CA ALA A 17 18.65 -13.77 -19.14
C ALA A 17 18.28 -12.33 -18.75
N MET A 18 19.06 -11.34 -19.19
CA MET A 18 18.76 -9.92 -18.94
C MET A 18 17.47 -9.47 -19.62
N LEU A 19 17.18 -9.95 -20.83
CA LEU A 19 15.92 -9.67 -21.50
C LEU A 19 14.72 -10.24 -20.71
N VAL A 20 14.83 -11.47 -20.22
CA VAL A 20 13.78 -12.08 -19.38
C VAL A 20 13.61 -11.31 -18.06
N LEU A 21 14.71 -10.97 -17.38
CA LEU A 21 14.70 -10.19 -16.15
C LEU A 21 14.04 -8.82 -16.34
N THR A 22 14.37 -8.12 -17.43
CA THR A 22 13.78 -6.81 -17.74
C THR A 22 12.29 -6.91 -18.07
N LEU A 23 11.87 -7.94 -18.81
CA LEU A 23 10.45 -8.20 -19.06
C LEU A 23 9.68 -8.51 -17.77
N ILE A 24 10.24 -9.35 -16.90
CA ILE A 24 9.64 -9.67 -15.60
C ILE A 24 9.53 -8.39 -14.76
N TRP A 25 10.61 -7.61 -14.67
CA TRP A 25 10.60 -6.34 -13.93
C TRP A 25 9.57 -5.35 -14.47
N LEU A 26 9.49 -5.22 -15.80
CA LEU A 26 8.50 -4.38 -16.47
C LEU A 26 7.08 -4.88 -16.19
N PHE A 27 6.85 -6.19 -16.17
CA PHE A 27 5.56 -6.78 -15.84
C PHE A 27 5.16 -6.49 -14.39
N PHE A 28 6.06 -6.67 -13.43
CA PHE A 28 5.79 -6.33 -12.03
C PHE A 28 5.51 -4.84 -11.84
N LYS A 29 6.29 -3.98 -12.51
CA LYS A 29 6.12 -2.52 -12.44
C LYS A 29 4.85 -2.03 -13.13
N GLY A 30 4.54 -2.62 -14.29
CA GLY A 30 3.29 -2.41 -15.02
C GLY A 30 2.09 -2.90 -14.23
N ARG A 31 2.18 -4.04 -13.54
CA ARG A 31 1.13 -4.55 -12.65
C ARG A 31 0.91 -3.67 -11.43
N ALA A 32 1.96 -3.06 -10.88
CA ALA A 32 1.84 -2.08 -9.80
C ALA A 32 1.13 -0.80 -10.27
N LEU A 33 1.47 -0.32 -11.48
CA LEU A 33 0.82 0.84 -12.09
C LEU A 33 -0.64 0.52 -12.46
N TYR A 34 -0.88 -0.66 -13.05
CA TYR A 34 -2.21 -1.15 -13.37
C TYR A 34 -3.07 -1.30 -12.12
N ARG A 35 -2.53 -1.81 -11.00
CA ARG A 35 -3.27 -1.85 -9.71
C ARG A 35 -3.59 -0.46 -9.16
N ALA A 36 -2.70 0.52 -9.37
CA ALA A 36 -2.93 1.89 -8.93
C ALA A 36 -3.99 2.60 -9.80
N VAL A 37 -3.99 2.35 -11.12
CA VAL A 37 -4.96 2.90 -12.07
C VAL A 37 -6.29 2.18 -11.98
N SER A 38 -6.30 0.85 -11.86
CA SER A 38 -7.54 0.06 -11.67
C SER A 38 -8.27 0.40 -10.38
N ALA A 39 -7.54 0.82 -9.33
CA ALA A 39 -8.15 1.34 -8.09
C ALA A 39 -8.82 2.71 -8.27
N ILE A 40 -8.54 3.42 -9.37
CA ILE A 40 -9.15 4.70 -9.72
C ILE A 40 -10.27 4.50 -10.75
N GLU A 41 -10.10 3.56 -11.69
CA GLU A 41 -10.97 3.37 -12.85
C GLU A 41 -12.10 2.35 -12.61
N PHE A 42 -11.92 1.45 -11.65
CA PHE A 42 -13.00 0.67 -11.06
C PHE A 42 -13.09 1.01 -9.58
N PRO A 43 -14.12 1.78 -9.13
CA PRO A 43 -14.66 1.47 -7.83
C PRO A 43 -15.23 0.05 -8.00
N GLU A 44 -14.40 -0.98 -7.78
CA GLU A 44 -14.97 -2.23 -7.32
C GLU A 44 -15.81 -1.80 -6.13
N SER A 45 -17.11 -1.94 -6.34
CA SER A 45 -18.11 -2.22 -5.34
C SER A 45 -17.59 -3.37 -4.49
N SER A 46 -16.60 -3.08 -3.65
CA SER A 46 -16.71 -3.44 -2.27
C SER A 46 -18.12 -3.00 -1.91
N GLU A 47 -19.01 -3.99 -1.82
CA GLU A 47 -20.17 -3.96 -0.95
C GLU A 47 -19.66 -3.66 0.46
N THR A 48 -19.13 -2.45 0.64
CA THR A 48 -19.34 -1.71 1.84
C THR A 48 -20.83 -1.48 1.77
N ILE A 49 -21.59 -2.36 2.42
CA ILE A 49 -22.95 -2.08 2.86
C ILE A 49 -22.91 -0.60 3.23
N SER A 50 -23.52 0.22 2.38
CA SER A 50 -23.57 1.64 2.57
C SER A 50 -24.46 1.78 3.79
N GLU A 51 -23.84 1.74 4.98
CA GLU A 51 -24.52 2.13 6.19
C GLU A 51 -25.16 3.46 5.85
N PRO A 52 -26.50 3.57 5.98
CA PRO A 52 -27.19 4.79 5.62
C PRO A 52 -26.48 5.93 6.35
N ARG A 53 -25.80 6.77 5.57
CA ARG A 53 -24.99 7.88 6.09
C ARG A 53 -25.89 8.62 7.07
N PRO A 54 -25.61 8.59 8.38
CA PRO A 54 -26.55 9.13 9.34
C PRO A 54 -26.78 10.60 8.98
N PRO A 55 -28.04 11.06 9.00
CA PRO A 55 -28.36 12.43 8.67
C PRO A 55 -27.43 13.33 9.47
N ARG A 56 -26.75 14.25 8.78
CA ARG A 56 -25.80 15.17 9.40
C ARG A 56 -26.54 15.89 10.52
N ALA A 57 -26.23 15.51 11.77
CA ALA A 57 -26.89 16.09 12.92
C ALA A 57 -26.77 17.61 12.85
N PRO A 58 -27.83 18.36 13.18
CA PRO A 58 -27.75 19.80 13.25
C PRO A 58 -26.55 20.17 14.13
N GLY A 59 -25.77 21.17 13.70
CA GLY A 59 -24.62 21.66 14.46
C GLY A 59 -25.04 21.92 15.91
N PRO A 60 -24.15 21.72 16.89
CA PRO A 60 -24.51 21.63 18.30
C PRO A 60 -25.35 22.84 18.71
N THR A 61 -26.66 22.63 18.83
CA THR A 61 -27.47 23.40 19.76
C THR A 61 -26.76 23.28 21.09
N GLY A 62 -26.48 24.41 21.75
CA GLY A 62 -25.55 24.55 22.88
C GLY A 62 -25.89 23.78 24.16
N ASP A 63 -26.49 22.59 24.05
CA ASP A 63 -26.77 21.68 25.13
C ASP A 63 -25.48 20.98 25.60
N PRO A 64 -25.17 21.05 26.90
CA PRO A 64 -23.91 20.54 27.46
C PRO A 64 -23.73 19.02 27.30
N SER A 65 -24.82 18.25 27.20
CA SER A 65 -24.82 16.80 26.96
C SER A 65 -24.40 16.41 25.53
N THR A 66 -24.66 17.27 24.55
CA THR A 66 -24.23 17.06 23.15
C THR A 66 -22.75 17.39 22.97
N LEU A 67 -22.22 18.33 23.75
CA LEU A 67 -20.80 18.68 23.75
C LEU A 67 -19.92 17.61 24.39
N THR A 68 -20.40 16.95 25.46
CA THR A 68 -19.65 15.85 26.10
C THR A 68 -19.59 14.62 25.20
N SER A 69 -20.70 14.22 24.58
CA SER A 69 -20.73 13.11 23.61
C SER A 69 -19.87 13.41 22.38
N ALA A 70 -19.88 14.64 21.86
CA ALA A 70 -18.99 15.06 20.78
C ALA A 70 -17.50 15.00 21.17
N ARG A 71 -17.14 15.35 22.42
CA ARG A 71 -15.77 15.24 22.92
C ARG A 71 -15.29 13.79 23.00
N VAL A 72 -16.13 12.88 23.49
CA VAL A 72 -15.82 11.44 23.57
C VAL A 72 -15.60 10.87 22.17
N ALA A 73 -16.52 11.12 21.25
CA ALA A 73 -16.38 10.69 19.86
C ALA A 73 -15.10 11.23 19.20
N HIS A 74 -14.73 12.48 19.49
CA HIS A 74 -13.49 13.06 18.97
C HIS A 74 -12.23 12.41 19.57
N GLN A 75 -12.27 12.00 20.84
CA GLN A 75 -11.18 11.24 21.46
C GLN A 75 -11.03 9.84 20.84
N ASP A 76 -12.15 9.15 20.60
CA ASP A 76 -12.16 7.83 19.96
C ASP A 76 -11.60 7.88 18.54
N VAL A 77 -12.03 8.87 17.75
CA VAL A 77 -11.48 9.09 16.40
C VAL A 77 -9.99 9.43 16.44
N LYS A 78 -9.55 10.20 17.44
CA LYS A 78 -8.12 10.53 17.62
C LYS A 78 -7.29 9.30 17.96
N LEU A 79 -7.82 8.40 18.79
CA LEU A 79 -7.19 7.12 19.12
C LEU A 79 -7.11 6.20 17.90
N GLN A 80 -8.21 6.04 17.16
CA GLN A 80 -8.23 5.24 15.92
C GLN A 80 -7.22 5.77 14.88
N ARG A 81 -7.09 7.10 14.73
CA ARG A 81 -6.10 7.71 13.83
C ARG A 81 -4.66 7.38 14.26
N ARG A 82 -4.37 7.36 15.56
CA ARG A 82 -3.04 6.96 16.07
C ARG A 82 -2.75 5.50 15.76
N LEU A 83 -3.68 4.59 16.07
CA LEU A 83 -3.52 3.15 15.78
C LEU A 83 -3.34 2.89 14.28
N ASN A 84 -4.10 3.57 13.43
CA ASN A 84 -3.94 3.44 11.98
C ASN A 84 -2.58 3.98 11.48
N ARG A 85 -2.05 5.03 12.10
CA ARG A 85 -0.71 5.54 11.81
C ARG A 85 0.36 4.52 12.19
N GLU A 86 0.27 3.95 13.39
CA GLU A 86 1.21 2.94 13.89
C GLU A 86 1.22 1.69 12.98
N LYS A 87 0.04 1.17 12.62
CA LYS A 87 -0.08 0.05 11.65
C LYS A 87 0.58 0.35 10.29
N ARG A 88 0.48 1.60 9.81
CA ARG A 88 1.14 2.00 8.55
C ARG A 88 2.66 2.05 8.69
N LEU A 89 3.17 2.49 9.84
CA LEU A 89 4.60 2.51 10.13
C LEU A 89 5.14 1.08 10.28
N GLU A 90 4.44 0.20 10.97
CA GLU A 90 4.81 -1.21 11.14
C GLU A 90 4.88 -1.93 9.78
N ARG A 91 3.88 -1.74 8.92
CA ARG A 91 3.92 -2.28 7.53
C ARG A 91 5.08 -1.70 6.71
N ALA A 92 5.40 -0.41 6.89
CA ALA A 92 6.53 0.21 6.21
C ALA A 92 7.87 -0.36 6.71
N GLN A 93 8.00 -0.56 8.03
CA GLN A 93 9.17 -1.21 8.63
C GLN A 93 9.32 -2.66 8.16
N GLY A 94 8.25 -3.46 8.13
CA GLY A 94 8.30 -4.82 7.60
C GLY A 94 8.77 -4.87 6.14
N ARG A 95 8.27 -3.96 5.30
CA ARG A 95 8.76 -3.82 3.92
C ARG A 95 10.24 -3.40 3.86
N TRP A 96 10.69 -2.50 4.73
CA TRP A 96 12.09 -2.07 4.74
C TRP A 96 13.03 -3.19 5.23
N ALA A 97 12.57 -4.02 6.15
CA ALA A 97 13.28 -5.21 6.60
C ALA A 97 13.39 -6.28 5.49
N ASP A 98 12.32 -6.50 4.71
CA ASP A 98 12.37 -7.38 3.53
C ASP A 98 13.39 -6.91 2.48
N TYR A 99 13.61 -5.59 2.38
CA TYR A 99 14.65 -5.01 1.52
C TYR A 99 16.03 -4.92 2.18
N GLY A 100 16.21 -5.41 3.42
CA GLY A 100 17.47 -5.37 4.16
C GLY A 100 17.92 -3.96 4.55
N LEU A 101 17.02 -2.98 4.52
CA LEU A 101 17.34 -1.56 4.78
C LEU A 101 17.31 -1.21 6.27
N VAL A 102 16.70 -2.04 7.12
CA VAL A 102 16.56 -1.81 8.57
C VAL A 102 16.65 -3.15 9.30
N GLU A 103 17.51 -3.24 10.32
CA GLU A 103 17.54 -4.38 11.26
C GLU A 103 16.36 -4.24 12.24
N LEU A 104 15.48 -5.25 12.29
CA LEU A 104 14.45 -5.30 13.33
C LEU A 104 15.14 -5.37 14.70
N PRO A 105 14.78 -4.52 15.68
CA PRO A 105 15.20 -4.74 17.06
C PRO A 105 14.67 -6.12 17.50
N ARG A 106 15.57 -6.99 17.93
CA ARG A 106 15.26 -8.32 18.50
C ARG A 106 14.52 -8.19 19.82
#